data_AF-A0A4Q3GZB0-F1
#
_entry.id   AF-A0A4Q3GZB0-F1
#
_cell.length_a   1.000
_cell.length_b   1.000
_cell.length_c   1.000
_cell.angle_alpha   90.00
_cell.angle_beta   90.00
_cell.angle_gamma   90.00
#
_symmetry.space_group_name_H-M   'P 1'
#
loop_
_entity.id
_entity.type
_entity.pdbx_description
1 polymer ?
#
loop_
_entity_poly.entity_id
_entity_poly.type
_entity_poly.pdbx_seq_one_letter_code
_entity_poly.pdbx_strand_id
1 'polypeptide(L)'
;MTTRPLFPRVALIGLGLIGSSIARGVKTLGLAGELVVHDASVDVRKRVTEIGFADRVAETAADCVRDADIVVACVPVGAYGSVAEQIAPHLKHGAIVSDVGSVKATVLKDMGAHLPDHVDFIPAHPVAGTEHSGPDAGFAELFVNRWCILTPSETASPEGVEKLKAFWEGLGANVEILDSDFHGLAVEDRGKSLPEWCRPVVIGDDVLIGSNVRIMKGVTIGNG
;
A
#
# COMPACT_ATOMS: atom_id res chain seq x y z
N MET A 1 -19.93 18.63 8.94
CA MET A 1 -18.97 19.15 7.95
C MET A 1 -18.63 17.98 7.04
N THR A 2 -18.95 18.03 5.75
CA THR A 2 -18.55 16.98 4.79
C THR A 2 -17.08 17.17 4.48
N THR A 3 -16.22 16.44 5.17
CA THR A 3 -14.80 16.34 4.85
C THR A 3 -14.66 15.79 3.44
N ARG A 4 -13.89 16.46 2.58
CA ARG A 4 -13.52 15.91 1.26
C ARG A 4 -12.79 14.58 1.47
N PRO A 5 -13.04 13.55 0.63
CA PRO A 5 -12.27 12.32 0.70
C PRO A 5 -10.79 12.60 0.46
N LEU A 6 -9.92 11.80 1.07
CA LEU A 6 -8.46 11.92 0.93
C LEU A 6 -8.04 11.77 -0.54
N PHE A 7 -8.62 10.80 -1.24
CA PHE A 7 -8.44 10.61 -2.67
C PHE A 7 -9.76 10.72 -3.43
N PRO A 8 -9.79 11.41 -4.58
CA PRO A 8 -10.93 11.33 -5.48
C PRO A 8 -11.22 9.90 -5.94
N ARG A 9 -10.21 9.15 -6.42
CA ARG A 9 -10.37 7.75 -6.84
C ARG A 9 -9.25 6.84 -6.31
N VAL A 10 -9.65 5.73 -5.68
CA VAL A 10 -8.78 4.62 -5.25
C VAL A 10 -9.00 3.42 -6.15
N ALA A 11 -7.90 2.81 -6.62
CA ALA A 11 -7.91 1.54 -7.34
C ALA A 11 -7.19 0.44 -6.54
N LEU A 12 -7.83 -0.73 -6.41
CA LEU A 12 -7.23 -1.90 -5.75
C LEU A 12 -7.18 -3.09 -6.72
N ILE A 13 -6.02 -3.75 -6.79
CA ILE A 13 -5.82 -4.94 -7.63
C ILE A 13 -5.48 -6.13 -6.74
N GLY A 14 -6.30 -7.18 -6.76
CA GLY A 14 -6.20 -8.34 -5.86
C GLY A 14 -7.09 -8.18 -4.64
N LEU A 15 -8.10 -9.05 -4.51
CA LEU A 15 -9.16 -8.94 -3.50
C LEU A 15 -9.16 -10.16 -2.58
N GLY A 16 -7.96 -10.55 -2.13
CA GLY A 16 -7.79 -11.44 -0.99
C GLY A 16 -8.09 -10.74 0.35
N LEU A 17 -7.54 -11.27 1.44
CA LEU A 17 -7.68 -10.71 2.79
C LEU A 17 -7.31 -9.22 2.85
N ILE A 18 -6.09 -8.87 2.41
CA ILE A 18 -5.55 -7.52 2.53
C ILE A 18 -6.33 -6.54 1.66
N GLY A 19 -6.46 -6.81 0.35
CA GLY A 19 -7.16 -5.93 -0.58
C GLY A 19 -8.62 -5.70 -0.20
N SER A 20 -9.33 -6.74 0.25
CA SER A 20 -10.72 -6.61 0.69
C SER A 20 -10.85 -5.89 2.03
N SER A 21 -9.86 -5.98 2.92
CA SER A 21 -9.83 -5.21 4.16
C SER A 21 -9.58 -3.72 3.89
N ILE A 22 -8.67 -3.39 2.97
CA ILE A 22 -8.46 -2.01 2.50
C ILE A 22 -9.75 -1.47 1.89
N ALA A 23 -10.39 -2.23 0.98
CA ALA A 23 -11.62 -1.83 0.33
C ALA A 23 -12.73 -1.47 1.34
N ARG A 24 -12.93 -2.34 2.34
CA ARG A 24 -13.92 -2.13 3.41
C ARG A 24 -13.55 -0.95 4.30
N GLY A 25 -12.28 -0.79 4.66
CA GLY A 25 -11.79 0.35 5.44
C GLY A 25 -12.01 1.67 4.70
N VAL A 26 -11.59 1.75 3.43
CA VAL A 26 -11.76 2.92 2.56
C VAL A 26 -13.22 3.34 2.46
N LYS A 27 -14.13 2.38 2.24
CA LYS A 27 -15.57 2.65 2.14
C LYS A 27 -16.18 3.09 3.46
N THR A 28 -15.82 2.42 4.56
CA THR A 28 -16.36 2.71 5.90
C THR A 28 -15.90 4.07 6.43
N LEU A 29 -14.66 4.44 6.13
CA LEU A 29 -14.01 5.65 6.65
C LEU A 29 -14.07 6.84 5.69
N GLY A 30 -14.66 6.65 4.50
CA GLY A 30 -14.82 7.71 3.49
C GLY A 30 -13.50 8.25 2.95
N LEU A 31 -12.47 7.39 2.83
CA LEU A 31 -11.13 7.79 2.37
C LEU A 31 -11.09 8.06 0.85
N ALA A 32 -12.07 7.56 0.11
CA ALA A 32 -12.18 7.72 -1.34
C ALA A 32 -13.51 8.35 -1.74
N GLY A 33 -13.50 9.14 -2.82
CA GLY A 33 -14.71 9.55 -3.52
C GLY A 33 -15.31 8.42 -4.37
N GLU A 34 -14.45 7.59 -4.94
CA GLU A 34 -14.80 6.37 -5.68
C GLU A 34 -13.77 5.27 -5.44
N LEU A 35 -14.23 4.07 -5.15
CA LEU A 35 -13.42 2.86 -5.00
C LEU A 35 -13.68 1.89 -6.16
N VAL A 36 -12.66 1.72 -7.00
CA VAL A 36 -12.67 0.77 -8.13
C VAL A 36 -11.75 -0.41 -7.79
N VAL A 37 -12.21 -1.63 -8.05
CA VAL A 37 -11.44 -2.84 -7.70
C VAL A 37 -11.37 -3.84 -8.84
N HIS A 38 -10.30 -4.63 -8.90
CA HIS A 38 -10.14 -5.70 -9.86
C HIS A 38 -9.41 -6.91 -9.27
N ASP A 39 -9.87 -8.11 -9.57
CA ASP A 39 -9.16 -9.35 -9.30
C ASP A 39 -9.00 -10.15 -10.60
N ALA A 40 -7.89 -10.86 -10.77
CA ALA A 40 -7.66 -11.71 -11.92
C ALA A 40 -8.72 -12.85 -12.01
N SER A 41 -9.21 -13.33 -10.87
CA SER A 41 -10.26 -14.34 -10.80
C SER A 41 -11.64 -13.74 -11.05
N VAL A 42 -12.32 -14.23 -12.08
CA VAL A 42 -13.71 -13.89 -12.40
C VAL A 42 -14.64 -14.20 -11.21
N ASP A 43 -14.40 -15.31 -10.51
CA ASP A 43 -15.24 -15.72 -9.38
C ASP A 43 -15.05 -14.79 -8.17
N VAL A 44 -13.81 -14.31 -7.94
CA VAL A 44 -13.57 -13.27 -6.93
C VAL A 44 -14.29 -11.99 -7.31
N ARG A 45 -14.22 -11.54 -8.58
CA ARG A 45 -14.94 -10.34 -9.03
C ARG A 45 -16.46 -10.45 -8.83
N LYS A 46 -17.06 -11.59 -9.20
CA LYS A 46 -18.48 -11.85 -8.93
C LYS A 46 -18.80 -11.79 -7.44
N ARG A 47 -17.97 -12.43 -6.62
CA ARG A 47 -18.17 -12.44 -5.17
C ARG A 47 -18.07 -11.05 -4.55
N VAL A 48 -17.12 -10.23 -5.00
CA VAL A 48 -16.98 -8.83 -4.56
C VAL A 48 -18.22 -8.00 -4.94
N THR A 49 -18.76 -8.19 -6.14
CA THR A 49 -20.02 -7.55 -6.57
C THR A 49 -21.19 -7.94 -5.67
N GLU A 50 -21.30 -9.22 -5.28
CA GLU A 50 -22.33 -9.70 -4.35
C GLU A 50 -22.21 -9.09 -2.95
N ILE A 51 -20.98 -8.96 -2.44
CA ILE A 51 -20.74 -8.39 -1.10
C ILE A 51 -20.94 -6.86 -1.09
N GLY A 52 -20.61 -6.17 -2.18
CA GLY A 52 -20.90 -4.74 -2.35
C GLY A 52 -19.98 -3.77 -1.60
N PHE A 53 -18.72 -4.15 -1.33
CA PHE A 53 -17.76 -3.26 -0.65
C PHE A 53 -16.96 -2.31 -1.57
N ALA A 54 -17.23 -2.32 -2.88
CA ALA A 54 -16.65 -1.39 -3.86
C ALA A 54 -17.75 -0.64 -4.61
N ASP A 55 -17.43 0.51 -5.21
CA ASP A 55 -18.37 1.27 -6.05
C ASP A 55 -18.42 0.70 -7.47
N ARG A 56 -17.28 0.18 -7.95
CA ARG A 56 -17.17 -0.48 -9.25
C ARG A 56 -16.18 -1.64 -9.20
N VAL A 57 -16.56 -2.76 -9.82
CA VAL A 57 -15.66 -3.88 -10.09
C VAL A 57 -15.28 -3.84 -11.57
N ALA A 58 -14.00 -3.63 -11.86
CA ALA A 58 -13.48 -3.54 -13.21
C ALA A 58 -13.17 -4.93 -13.80
N GLU A 59 -13.46 -5.13 -15.09
CA GLU A 59 -13.18 -6.39 -15.78
C GLU A 59 -11.69 -6.64 -16.01
N THR A 60 -10.89 -5.58 -16.12
CA THR A 60 -9.45 -5.63 -16.35
C THR A 60 -8.70 -4.76 -15.35
N ALA A 61 -7.44 -5.11 -15.08
CA ALA A 61 -6.55 -4.26 -14.28
C ALA A 61 -6.33 -2.89 -14.93
N ALA A 62 -6.20 -2.85 -16.25
CA ALA A 62 -6.10 -1.62 -17.04
C ALA A 62 -7.28 -0.67 -16.79
N ASP A 63 -8.52 -1.17 -16.85
CA ASP A 63 -9.70 -0.34 -16.63
C ASP A 63 -9.90 0.05 -15.16
N CYS A 64 -9.34 -0.72 -14.24
CA CYS A 64 -9.37 -0.44 -12.81
C CYS A 64 -8.56 0.80 -12.44
N VAL A 65 -7.41 1.01 -13.09
CA VAL A 65 -6.46 2.08 -12.71
C VAL A 65 -6.70 3.41 -13.41
N ARG A 66 -7.59 3.45 -14.41
CA ARG A 66 -7.88 4.68 -15.17
C ARG A 66 -8.35 5.79 -14.23
N ASP A 67 -7.72 6.94 -14.34
CA ASP A 67 -7.90 8.16 -13.52
C ASP A 67 -7.72 7.97 -12.00
N ALA A 68 -7.22 6.82 -11.55
CA ALA A 68 -6.98 6.59 -10.13
C ALA A 68 -5.87 7.52 -9.62
N ASP A 69 -6.10 8.13 -8.46
CA ASP A 69 -5.10 8.95 -7.77
C ASP A 69 -4.13 8.07 -6.96
N ILE A 70 -4.60 6.89 -6.55
CA ILE A 70 -3.82 5.86 -5.89
C ILE A 70 -4.20 4.48 -6.43
N VAL A 71 -3.19 3.67 -6.70
CA VAL A 71 -3.30 2.24 -7.06
C VAL A 71 -2.56 1.42 -6.01
N VAL A 72 -3.23 0.43 -5.42
CA VAL A 72 -2.59 -0.52 -4.49
C VAL A 72 -2.66 -1.94 -5.05
N ALA A 73 -1.50 -2.50 -5.36
CA ALA A 73 -1.35 -3.88 -5.79
C ALA A 73 -1.34 -4.82 -4.57
N CYS A 74 -2.46 -5.50 -4.36
CA CYS A 74 -2.72 -6.48 -3.31
C CYS A 74 -2.62 -7.93 -3.83
N VAL A 75 -1.67 -8.17 -4.73
CA VAL A 75 -1.49 -9.46 -5.42
C VAL A 75 -0.35 -10.28 -4.82
N PRO A 76 -0.31 -11.61 -5.06
CA PRO A 76 0.83 -12.43 -4.67
C PRO A 76 2.12 -11.95 -5.34
N VAL A 77 3.26 -12.19 -4.70
CA VAL A 77 4.58 -11.72 -5.14
C VAL A 77 4.88 -12.07 -6.61
N GLY A 78 4.50 -13.27 -7.07
CA GLY A 78 4.73 -13.71 -8.46
C GLY A 78 3.88 -13.00 -9.53
N ALA A 79 2.93 -12.14 -9.14
CA ALA A 79 2.06 -11.42 -10.06
C ALA A 79 2.42 -9.93 -10.21
N TYR A 80 3.40 -9.42 -9.47
CA TYR A 80 3.73 -8.00 -9.48
C TYR A 80 4.16 -7.47 -10.85
N GLY A 81 5.10 -8.15 -11.52
CA GLY A 81 5.59 -7.72 -12.83
C GLY A 81 4.48 -7.67 -13.89
N SER A 82 3.67 -8.74 -13.99
CA SER A 82 2.59 -8.81 -14.98
C SER A 82 1.45 -7.82 -14.70
N VAL A 83 1.16 -7.53 -13.43
CA VAL A 83 0.20 -6.46 -13.07
C VAL A 83 0.77 -5.10 -13.42
N ALA A 84 2.03 -4.82 -13.06
CA ALA A 84 2.69 -3.55 -13.36
C ALA A 84 2.73 -3.27 -14.86
N GLU A 85 3.09 -4.26 -15.67
CA GLU A 85 3.08 -4.16 -17.14
C GLU A 85 1.69 -3.82 -17.69
N GLN A 86 0.64 -4.46 -17.17
CA GLN A 86 -0.74 -4.21 -17.61
C GLN A 86 -1.27 -2.82 -17.26
N ILE A 87 -0.89 -2.30 -16.08
CA ILE A 87 -1.43 -1.02 -15.60
C ILE A 87 -0.63 0.18 -16.06
N ALA A 88 0.68 0.03 -16.29
CA ALA A 88 1.60 1.13 -16.56
C ALA A 88 1.12 2.10 -17.66
N PRO A 89 0.59 1.66 -18.81
CA PRO A 89 0.11 2.55 -19.87
C PRO A 89 -1.16 3.34 -19.53
N HIS A 90 -1.81 3.03 -18.41
CA HIS A 90 -3.13 3.55 -18.03
C HIS A 90 -3.11 4.37 -16.73
N LEU A 91 -1.95 4.49 -16.10
CA LEU A 91 -1.77 5.27 -14.88
C LEU A 91 -1.88 6.77 -15.16
N LYS A 92 -2.67 7.45 -14.33
CA LYS A 92 -2.77 8.91 -14.33
C LYS A 92 -1.41 9.54 -13.99
N HIS A 93 -1.12 10.68 -14.61
CA HIS A 93 0.05 11.48 -14.25
C HIS A 93 -0.01 11.93 -12.78
N GLY A 94 1.05 11.68 -12.01
CA GLY A 94 1.10 11.97 -10.57
C GLY A 94 0.29 11.01 -9.70
N ALA A 95 -0.15 9.85 -10.22
CA ALA A 95 -0.77 8.83 -9.40
C ALA A 95 0.26 8.22 -8.43
N ILE A 96 -0.21 7.82 -7.25
CA ILE A 96 0.57 7.00 -6.32
C ILE A 96 0.38 5.53 -6.71
N VAL A 97 1.47 4.78 -6.86
CA VAL A 97 1.44 3.33 -7.02
C VAL A 97 2.09 2.69 -5.81
N SER A 98 1.39 1.78 -5.16
CA SER A 98 1.83 1.09 -3.95
C SER A 98 1.51 -0.40 -4.01
N ASP A 99 1.95 -1.13 -2.98
CA ASP A 99 1.77 -2.57 -2.82
C ASP A 99 1.52 -2.94 -1.36
N VAL A 100 1.38 -4.24 -1.07
CA VAL A 100 1.22 -4.75 0.31
C VAL A 100 2.12 -5.95 0.62
N GLY A 101 3.03 -6.29 -0.29
CA GLY A 101 3.92 -7.44 -0.23
C GLY A 101 4.95 -7.34 0.90
N SER A 102 5.33 -8.50 1.42
CA SER A 102 6.28 -8.59 2.52
C SER A 102 7.75 -8.52 2.10
N VAL A 103 8.07 -8.55 0.80
CA VAL A 103 9.45 -8.58 0.28
C VAL A 103 9.68 -7.40 -0.67
N LYS A 104 10.22 -6.30 -0.15
CA LYS A 104 10.34 -5.03 -0.89
C LYS A 104 11.30 -5.07 -2.06
N ALA A 105 12.38 -5.86 -1.98
CA ALA A 105 13.30 -6.02 -3.11
C ALA A 105 12.59 -6.60 -4.35
N THR A 106 11.66 -7.53 -4.15
CA THR A 106 10.90 -8.11 -5.28
C THR A 106 9.92 -7.11 -5.86
N VAL A 107 9.24 -6.33 -5.01
CA VAL A 107 8.31 -5.29 -5.50
C VAL A 107 9.07 -4.23 -6.30
N LEU A 108 10.18 -3.71 -5.75
CA LEU A 108 11.01 -2.70 -6.41
C LEU A 108 11.51 -3.19 -7.77
N LYS A 109 12.00 -4.44 -7.81
CA LYS A 109 12.49 -5.06 -9.05
C LYS A 109 11.36 -5.28 -10.06
N ASP A 110 10.31 -5.97 -9.65
CA ASP A 110 9.32 -6.52 -10.58
C ASP A 110 8.30 -5.46 -11.00
N MET A 111 7.83 -4.59 -10.10
CA MET A 111 6.96 -3.48 -10.49
C MET A 111 7.75 -2.32 -11.07
N GLY A 112 8.85 -1.92 -10.42
CA GLY A 112 9.64 -0.75 -10.81
C GLY A 112 10.20 -0.84 -12.24
N ALA A 113 10.41 -2.05 -12.77
CA ALA A 113 10.84 -2.25 -14.15
C ALA A 113 9.81 -1.81 -15.22
N HIS A 114 8.54 -1.63 -14.84
CA HIS A 114 7.44 -1.32 -15.76
C HIS A 114 6.78 0.04 -15.50
N LEU A 115 6.89 0.58 -14.29
CA LEU A 115 6.21 1.80 -13.90
C LEU A 115 6.85 3.03 -14.58
N PRO A 116 6.05 3.97 -15.09
CA PRO A 116 6.56 5.16 -15.76
C PRO A 116 7.07 6.20 -14.76
N ASP A 117 7.98 7.08 -15.18
CA ASP A 117 8.59 8.11 -14.33
C ASP A 117 7.58 9.15 -13.80
N HIS A 118 6.38 9.24 -14.38
CA HIS A 118 5.36 10.22 -14.00
C HIS A 118 4.50 9.81 -12.80
N VAL A 119 4.75 8.64 -12.18
CA VAL A 119 4.03 8.19 -10.98
C VAL A 119 4.92 8.19 -9.74
N ASP A 120 4.29 8.39 -8.58
CA ASP A 120 4.95 8.22 -7.29
C ASP A 120 4.91 6.74 -6.90
N PHE A 121 6.01 6.02 -7.06
CA PHE A 121 6.11 4.62 -6.66
C PHE A 121 6.53 4.50 -5.20
N ILE A 122 5.61 4.09 -4.35
CA ILE A 122 5.81 4.03 -2.90
C ILE A 122 5.36 2.66 -2.37
N PRO A 123 6.23 1.63 -2.44
CA PRO A 123 5.99 0.33 -1.84
C PRO A 123 5.59 0.40 -0.36
N ALA A 124 4.68 -0.49 0.07
CA ALA A 124 4.19 -0.53 1.45
C ALA A 124 4.05 -1.97 1.98
N HIS A 125 4.21 -2.17 3.28
CA HIS A 125 4.04 -3.46 3.93
C HIS A 125 3.20 -3.30 5.20
N PRO A 126 1.88 -3.53 5.11
CA PRO A 126 1.05 -3.66 6.30
C PRO A 126 1.38 -4.96 7.03
N VAL A 127 1.88 -4.87 8.26
CA VAL A 127 2.16 -5.99 9.15
C VAL A 127 0.84 -6.46 9.77
N ALA A 128 0.02 -7.09 8.95
CA ALA A 128 -1.28 -7.62 9.30
C ALA A 128 -1.58 -8.88 8.48
N GLY A 129 -2.34 -9.80 9.05
CA GLY A 129 -2.71 -11.04 8.39
C GLY A 129 -3.54 -11.94 9.29
N THR A 130 -4.22 -12.89 8.65
CA THR A 130 -4.92 -14.00 9.30
C THR A 130 -4.62 -15.26 8.47
N GLU A 131 -5.01 -16.42 8.98
CA GLU A 131 -4.97 -17.69 8.25
C GLU A 131 -6.02 -17.79 7.12
N HIS A 132 -6.94 -16.83 7.03
CA HIS A 132 -8.04 -16.82 6.06
C HIS A 132 -7.68 -16.01 4.81
N SER A 133 -8.27 -16.40 3.68
CA SER A 133 -8.02 -15.80 2.36
C SER A 133 -9.31 -15.53 1.60
N GLY A 134 -9.19 -14.80 0.49
CA GLY A 134 -10.32 -14.43 -0.37
C GLY A 134 -11.09 -13.20 0.10
N PRO A 135 -12.10 -12.78 -0.68
CA PRO A 135 -12.81 -11.51 -0.48
C PRO A 135 -13.72 -11.49 0.75
N ASP A 136 -14.17 -12.67 1.18
CA ASP A 136 -14.99 -12.86 2.38
C ASP A 136 -14.20 -12.70 3.68
N ALA A 137 -12.88 -12.93 3.65
CA ALA A 137 -12.04 -12.86 4.84
C ALA A 137 -11.68 -11.43 5.27
N GLY A 138 -11.85 -10.44 4.39
CA GLY A 138 -11.50 -9.05 4.68
C GLY A 138 -12.47 -8.37 5.65
N PHE A 139 -11.95 -7.51 6.53
CA PHE A 139 -12.71 -6.70 7.47
C PHE A 139 -12.05 -5.33 7.66
N ALA A 140 -12.82 -4.30 8.00
CA ALA A 140 -12.37 -2.91 7.96
C ALA A 140 -11.28 -2.59 9.00
N GLU A 141 -11.30 -3.28 10.12
CA GLU A 141 -10.45 -3.02 11.28
C GLU A 141 -9.09 -3.75 11.22
N LEU A 142 -8.78 -4.47 10.13
CA LEU A 142 -7.58 -5.32 10.04
C LEU A 142 -6.28 -4.57 10.37
N PHE A 143 -6.20 -3.30 9.99
CA PHE A 143 -4.99 -2.49 10.13
C PHE A 143 -4.97 -1.64 11.41
N VAL A 144 -6.05 -1.63 12.20
CA VAL A 144 -6.16 -0.79 13.40
C VAL A 144 -5.10 -1.19 14.42
N ASN A 145 -4.29 -0.21 14.84
CA ASN A 145 -3.14 -0.41 15.73
C ASN A 145 -2.16 -1.48 15.21
N ARG A 146 -2.05 -1.63 13.89
CA ARG A 146 -1.00 -2.42 13.22
C ARG A 146 -0.03 -1.50 12.52
N TRP A 147 1.16 -2.01 12.22
CA TRP A 147 2.19 -1.23 11.55
C TRP A 147 2.05 -1.35 10.04
N CYS A 148 2.27 -0.25 9.34
CA CYS A 148 2.53 -0.24 7.90
C CYS A 148 3.86 0.44 7.65
N ILE A 149 4.75 -0.23 6.93
CA ILE A 149 6.07 0.28 6.59
C ILE A 149 6.03 0.75 5.13
N LEU A 150 6.36 2.02 4.90
CA LEU A 150 6.54 2.59 3.56
C LEU A 150 8.01 2.60 3.18
N THR A 151 8.33 2.26 1.92
CA THR A 151 9.69 2.38 1.37
C THR A 151 9.64 3.12 0.03
N PRO A 152 9.53 4.47 0.04
CA PRO A 152 9.41 5.27 -1.18
C PRO A 152 10.58 5.07 -2.15
N SER A 153 10.32 5.10 -3.47
CA SER A 153 11.40 5.17 -4.47
C SER A 153 12.13 6.52 -4.41
N GLU A 154 13.34 6.59 -4.97
CA GLU A 154 14.11 7.84 -5.07
C GLU A 154 13.38 8.95 -5.81
N THR A 155 12.49 8.59 -6.73
CA THR A 155 11.72 9.50 -7.57
C THR A 155 10.37 9.90 -6.96
N ALA A 156 9.96 9.28 -5.84
CA ALA A 156 8.68 9.55 -5.23
C ALA A 156 8.65 10.96 -4.61
N SER A 157 7.59 11.70 -4.91
CA SER A 157 7.40 13.04 -4.37
C SER A 157 7.10 13.01 -2.87
N PRO A 158 7.60 13.99 -2.08
CA PRO A 158 7.23 14.12 -0.66
C PRO A 158 5.72 14.22 -0.43
N GLU A 159 4.99 14.84 -1.37
CA GLU A 159 3.53 14.95 -1.30
C GLU A 159 2.85 13.59 -1.45
N GLY A 160 3.33 12.74 -2.38
CA GLY A 160 2.85 11.38 -2.56
C GLY A 160 3.06 10.53 -1.31
N VAL A 161 4.24 10.65 -0.68
CA VAL A 161 4.56 9.94 0.57
C VAL A 161 3.63 10.35 1.71
N GLU A 162 3.43 11.66 1.93
CA GLU A 162 2.52 12.14 2.98
C GLU A 162 1.06 11.73 2.71
N LYS A 163 0.61 11.72 1.46
CA LYS A 163 -0.73 11.24 1.09
C LYS A 163 -0.90 9.75 1.35
N LEU A 164 0.09 8.92 1.00
CA LEU A 164 0.02 7.48 1.26
C LEU A 164 0.15 7.16 2.77
N LYS A 165 0.95 7.93 3.51
CA LYS A 165 0.99 7.85 4.97
C LYS A 165 -0.39 8.15 5.57
N ALA A 166 -1.01 9.26 5.18
CA ALA A 166 -2.35 9.62 5.62
C ALA A 166 -3.41 8.57 5.24
N PHE A 167 -3.23 7.87 4.12
CA PHE A 167 -4.09 6.75 3.72
C PHE A 167 -4.04 5.61 4.74
N TRP A 168 -2.83 5.15 5.09
CA TRP A 168 -2.64 4.06 6.04
C TRP A 168 -3.02 4.47 7.47
N GLU A 169 -2.70 5.68 7.89
CA GLU A 169 -3.16 6.25 9.17
C GLU A 169 -4.69 6.36 9.21
N GLY A 170 -5.29 6.75 8.09
CA GLY A 170 -6.74 6.78 7.90
C GLY A 170 -7.38 5.41 8.08
N LEU A 171 -6.69 4.32 7.71
CA LEU A 171 -7.11 2.92 7.97
C LEU A 171 -6.81 2.46 9.41
N GLY A 172 -6.28 3.34 10.27
CA GLY A 172 -5.95 3.07 11.66
C GLY A 172 -4.57 2.43 11.88
N ALA A 173 -3.74 2.35 10.83
CA ALA A 173 -2.37 1.86 10.96
C ALA A 173 -1.45 2.91 11.58
N ASN A 174 -0.42 2.46 12.29
CA ASN A 174 0.75 3.28 12.58
C ASN A 174 1.72 3.17 11.40
N VAL A 175 2.23 4.30 10.91
CA VAL A 175 3.08 4.32 9.71
C VAL A 175 4.53 4.64 10.06
N GLU A 176 5.44 3.80 9.60
CA GLU A 176 6.87 4.10 9.54
C GLU A 176 7.31 4.26 8.10
N ILE A 177 8.20 5.22 7.85
CA ILE A 177 8.84 5.40 6.55
C ILE A 177 10.28 4.96 6.69
N LEU A 178 10.60 3.83 6.06
CA LEU A 178 11.97 3.33 5.98
C LEU A 178 12.48 3.65 4.59
N ASP A 179 13.57 4.41 4.52
CA ASP A 179 14.19 4.61 3.23
C ASP A 179 14.76 3.29 2.72
N SER A 180 14.46 2.94 1.47
CA SER A 180 15.17 1.85 0.81
C SER A 180 16.66 2.18 0.59
N ASP A 181 17.05 3.47 0.64
CA ASP A 181 18.36 4.04 0.96
C ASP A 181 18.33 5.60 0.86
N PHE A 182 18.41 6.36 1.97
CA PHE A 182 18.33 7.86 2.01
C PHE A 182 19.62 8.52 1.49
N HIS A 183 19.84 8.49 0.18
CA HIS A 183 21.13 8.66 -0.52
C HIS A 183 21.82 10.06 -0.50
N GLY A 184 21.64 10.92 0.52
CA GLY A 184 22.20 12.29 0.51
C GLY A 184 22.75 12.89 1.81
N LEU A 185 22.66 12.24 2.96
CA LEU A 185 23.17 12.79 4.23
C LEU A 185 24.57 12.25 4.56
N ALA A 186 25.48 13.12 5.00
CA ALA A 186 26.68 12.72 5.72
C ALA A 186 26.29 11.92 6.97
N VAL A 187 27.08 10.91 7.32
CA VAL A 187 26.78 9.91 8.38
C VAL A 187 26.44 10.55 9.73
N GLU A 188 26.96 11.74 9.99
CA GLU A 188 26.89 12.48 11.25
C GLU A 188 25.52 13.16 11.50
N ASP A 189 24.75 13.40 10.44
CA ASP A 189 23.47 14.12 10.52
C ASP A 189 22.26 13.19 10.47
N ARG A 190 22.48 11.89 10.26
CA ARG A 190 21.46 10.84 10.36
C ARG A 190 21.22 10.50 11.84
N GLY A 191 20.54 11.39 12.55
CA GLY A 191 20.25 11.22 13.98
C GLY A 191 19.86 12.49 14.75
N LYS A 192 19.76 13.66 14.10
CA LYS A 192 19.28 14.87 14.77
C LYS A 192 17.77 14.98 14.61
N SER A 193 17.10 14.43 15.64
CA SER A 193 15.68 14.49 15.98
C SER A 193 14.69 13.89 14.98
N LEU A 194 14.26 12.65 15.28
CA LEU A 194 12.92 12.20 14.94
C LEU A 194 11.88 13.13 15.60
N PRO A 195 10.72 13.42 14.98
CA PRO A 195 9.65 14.16 15.62
C PRO A 195 9.25 13.54 16.98
N GLU A 196 8.88 14.37 17.96
CA GLU A 196 8.55 13.96 19.34
C GLU A 196 7.43 12.91 19.46
N TRP A 197 6.63 12.75 18.40
CA TRP A 197 5.54 11.76 18.32
C TRP A 197 5.98 10.40 17.76
N CYS A 198 7.20 10.25 17.25
CA CYS A 198 7.79 8.97 16.87
C CYS A 198 8.19 8.21 18.14
N ARG A 199 7.31 7.34 18.64
CA ARG A 199 7.62 6.45 19.76
C ARG A 199 8.41 5.23 19.27
N PRO A 200 9.36 4.71 20.06
CA PRO A 200 10.06 3.47 19.75
C PRO A 200 9.09 2.28 19.76
N VAL A 201 9.23 1.36 18.80
CA VAL A 201 8.28 0.26 18.59
C VAL A 201 8.98 -1.07 18.48
N VAL A 202 8.62 -1.98 19.38
CA VAL A 202 9.06 -3.38 19.37
C VAL A 202 8.26 -4.18 18.35
N ILE A 203 8.95 -4.74 17.36
CA ILE A 203 8.36 -5.50 16.26
C ILE A 203 7.81 -6.84 16.77
N GLY A 204 6.53 -7.10 16.51
CA GLY A 204 5.79 -8.24 17.10
C GLY A 204 6.13 -9.60 16.49
N ASP A 205 6.52 -9.63 15.21
CA ASP A 205 6.98 -10.80 14.45
C ASP A 205 8.03 -10.38 13.43
N ASP A 206 8.87 -11.30 12.95
CA ASP A 206 9.97 -10.94 12.05
C ASP A 206 9.45 -10.31 10.73
N VAL A 207 10.00 -9.16 10.35
CA VAL A 207 9.70 -8.45 9.11
C VAL A 207 10.90 -8.56 8.17
N LEU A 208 10.70 -9.02 6.94
CA LEU A 208 11.72 -8.99 5.91
C LEU A 208 11.65 -7.66 5.15
N ILE A 209 12.81 -7.02 4.95
CA ILE A 209 12.98 -5.82 4.16
C ILE A 209 14.10 -6.09 3.15
N GLY A 210 13.81 -5.88 1.86
CA GLY A 210 14.79 -6.17 0.80
C GLY A 210 15.18 -7.65 0.71
N SER A 211 16.36 -7.93 0.15
CA SER A 211 16.87 -9.29 -0.07
C SER A 211 17.62 -9.87 1.12
N ASN A 212 18.08 -9.03 2.06
CA ASN A 212 18.99 -9.44 3.14
C ASN A 212 18.69 -8.81 4.51
N VAL A 213 17.63 -8.00 4.68
CA VAL A 213 17.31 -7.39 5.97
C VAL A 213 16.13 -8.11 6.60
N ARG A 214 16.33 -8.64 7.81
CA ARG A 214 15.28 -9.18 8.67
C ARG A 214 15.24 -8.32 9.92
N ILE A 215 14.19 -7.53 10.06
CA ILE A 215 13.84 -6.90 11.32
C ILE A 215 13.27 -7.99 12.20
N MET A 216 14.04 -8.42 13.20
CA MET A 216 13.60 -9.51 14.06
C MET A 216 12.45 -9.09 14.97
N LYS A 217 11.64 -10.06 15.35
CA LYS A 217 10.74 -9.98 16.49
C LYS A 217 11.52 -9.46 17.70
N GLY A 218 11.01 -8.42 18.34
CA GLY A 218 11.67 -7.77 19.46
C GLY A 218 12.53 -6.56 19.09
N VAL A 219 12.77 -6.29 17.79
CA VAL A 219 13.54 -5.10 17.38
C VAL A 219 12.72 -3.84 17.61
N THR A 220 13.30 -2.88 18.33
CA THR A 220 12.73 -1.55 18.50
C THR A 220 13.12 -0.64 17.35
N ILE A 221 12.15 -0.14 16.58
CA ILE A 221 12.36 0.88 15.54
C ILE A 221 12.05 2.26 16.14
N GLY A 222 12.91 3.26 15.92
CA GLY A 222 12.82 4.61 16.50
C GLY A 222 13.86 4.87 17.60
N ASN A 223 14.05 6.13 17.99
CA ASN A 223 14.94 6.49 19.12
C ASN A 223 14.21 6.27 20.44
N GLY A 224 14.76 5.36 21.26
CA GLY A 224 14.41 5.09 22.66
C GLY A 224 14.24 6.34 23.53
#